data_AF-A0A956F533-F1
#
_entry.id   AF-A0A956F533-F1
#
_cell.length_a   1.000
_cell.length_b   1.000
_cell.length_c   1.000
_cell.angle_alpha   90.00
_cell.angle_beta   90.00
_cell.angle_gamma   90.00
#
_symmetry.space_group_name_H-M   'P 1'
#
loop_
_entity.id
_entity.type
_entity.pdbx_description
1 polymer ?
#
loop_
_entity_poly.entity_id
_entity_poly.type
_entity_poly.pdbx_seq_one_letter_code
_entity_poly.pdbx_strand_id
1 'polypeptide(L)' 'QIDDGSALFGEGLGLDSLDALQLAIALEEEFEVSIPEGEDAKPIFASVNAIAQHITQQRP' A
#
# COMPACT_ATOMS: atom_id res chain seq x y z
N GLN A 1 -1.77 16.28 8.91
CA GLN A 1 -0.83 15.18 9.22
C GLN A 1 -1.59 13.90 8.94
N ILE A 2 -1.03 13.01 8.13
CA ILE A 2 -1.61 11.68 7.88
C ILE A 2 -1.19 10.79 9.05
N ASP A 3 -2.12 10.04 9.63
CA ASP A 3 -1.80 9.02 10.62
C ASP A 3 -1.40 7.74 9.89
N ASP A 4 -0.20 7.23 10.18
CA ASP A 4 0.40 6.09 9.49
C ASP A 4 -0.39 4.79 9.69
N GLY A 5 -1.25 4.74 10.72
CA GLY A 5 -2.15 3.62 11.00
C GLY A 5 -3.56 3.77 10.42
N SER A 6 -3.88 4.91 9.82
CA SER A 6 -5.21 5.14 9.24
C SER A 6 -5.44 4.30 7.99
N ALA A 7 -6.71 3.93 7.77
CA ALA A 7 -7.14 3.26 6.56
C ALA A 7 -6.80 4.13 5.34
N LEU A 8 -6.22 3.52 4.30
CA LEU A 8 -5.95 4.25 3.05
C LEU A 8 -7.22 4.39 2.20
N PHE A 9 -8.09 3.38 2.25
CA PHE A 9 -9.31 3.27 1.43
C PHE A 9 -10.57 3.42 2.30
N GLY A 10 -11.67 3.81 1.68
CA GLY A 10 -12.96 3.99 2.37
C GLY A 10 -12.99 5.26 3.24
N GLU A 11 -13.31 5.12 4.53
CA GLU A 11 -13.48 6.26 5.46
C GLU A 11 -12.18 6.92 5.93
N GLY A 12 -11.01 6.39 5.54
CA GLY A 12 -9.72 6.98 5.90
C GLY A 12 -9.28 8.07 4.91
N LEU A 13 -8.21 7.83 4.14
CA LEU A 13 -7.75 8.81 3.15
C LEU A 13 -8.67 8.95 1.92
N GLY A 14 -9.69 8.09 1.80
CA GLY A 14 -10.67 8.18 0.72
C GLY A 14 -10.11 7.83 -0.66
N LEU A 15 -9.00 7.08 -0.72
CA LEU A 15 -8.45 6.58 -1.98
C LEU A 15 -9.44 5.65 -2.66
N ASP A 16 -9.46 5.69 -4.00
CA ASP A 16 -10.28 4.81 -4.81
C ASP A 16 -9.50 3.60 -5.35
N SER A 17 -10.18 2.71 -6.08
CA SER A 17 -9.55 1.52 -6.64
C SER A 17 -8.50 1.82 -7.72
N LEU A 18 -8.57 2.99 -8.37
CA LEU A 18 -7.59 3.40 -9.36
C LEU A 18 -6.31 3.90 -8.67
N ASP A 19 -6.47 4.66 -7.59
CA ASP A 19 -5.35 5.12 -6.75
C ASP A 19 -4.58 3.93 -6.17
N ALA A 20 -5.27 2.87 -5.73
CA ALA A 20 -4.63 1.63 -5.26
C ALA A 20 -3.69 1.03 -6.30
N LEU A 21 -4.14 0.98 -7.55
CA LEU A 21 -3.38 0.43 -8.66
C LEU A 21 -2.16 1.30 -8.98
N GLN A 22 -2.34 2.62 -9.03
CA GLN A 22 -1.22 3.54 -9.25
C GLN A 22 -0.19 3.48 -8.13
N LEU A 23 -0.66 3.38 -6.88
CA LEU A 23 0.21 3.22 -5.72
C LEU A 23 0.98 1.89 -5.78
N ALA A 24 0.33 0.80 -6.19
CA ALA A 24 1.01 -0.48 -6.37
C ALA A 24 2.16 -0.36 -7.38
N ILE A 25 1.87 0.16 -8.58
CA ILE A 25 2.87 0.33 -9.65
C ILE A 25 4.02 1.22 -9.17
N ALA A 26 3.72 2.35 -8.54
CA ALA A 26 4.75 3.27 -8.03
C ALA A 26 5.63 2.62 -6.95
N LEU A 27 5.05 1.79 -6.08
CA LEU A 27 5.81 1.09 -5.05
C LEU A 27 6.72 0.02 -5.65
N GLU A 28 6.24 -0.74 -6.63
CA GLU A 28 7.05 -1.75 -7.32
C GLU A 28 8.23 -1.11 -8.07
N GLU A 29 8.00 0.01 -8.76
CA GLU A 29 9.04 0.73 -9.50
C GLU A 29 10.07 1.41 -8.58
N GLU A 30 9.63 2.11 -7.54
CA GLU A 30 10.53 2.87 -6.66
C GLU A 30 11.27 1.97 -5.66
N PHE A 31 10.59 0.95 -5.15
CA PHE A 31 11.14 0.09 -4.11
C PHE A 31 11.65 -1.26 -4.60
N GLU A 32 11.50 -1.58 -5.89
CA GLU A 32 11.87 -2.88 -6.46
C GLU A 32 11.22 -4.05 -5.72
N VAL A 33 9.98 -3.85 -5.24
CA VAL A 33 9.17 -4.85 -4.53
C VAL A 33 8.12 -5.43 -5.46
N SER A 34 7.52 -6.57 -5.09
CA SER A 34 6.34 -7.10 -5.77
C SER A 34 5.14 -7.03 -4.84
N ILE A 35 4.02 -6.53 -5.38
CA ILE A 35 2.75 -6.45 -4.69
C ILE A 35 1.77 -7.44 -5.33
N PRO A 36 1.21 -8.40 -4.56
CA PRO A 36 0.23 -9.34 -5.09
C PRO A 36 -1.05 -8.61 -5.50
N GLU A 37 -1.77 -9.16 -6.47
CA GLU A 37 -3.04 -8.60 -6.95
C GLU A 37 -4.25 -9.13 -6.17
N GLY A 38 -5.37 -8.40 -6.23
CA GLY A 38 -6.66 -8.88 -5.72
C GLY A 38 -6.76 -8.84 -4.19
N GLU A 39 -7.25 -9.93 -3.59
CA GLU A 39 -7.51 -9.97 -2.14
C GLU A 39 -6.23 -9.98 -1.30
N ASP A 40 -5.13 -10.51 -1.84
CA ASP A 40 -3.83 -10.57 -1.16
C ASP A 40 -3.17 -9.20 -1.05
N ALA A 41 -3.56 -8.23 -1.89
CA ALA A 41 -3.13 -6.84 -1.82
C ALA A 41 -3.76 -6.07 -0.65
N LYS A 42 -4.98 -6.46 -0.24
CA LYS A 42 -5.77 -5.75 0.79
C LYS A 42 -5.01 -5.53 2.11
N PRO A 43 -4.33 -6.53 2.70
CA PRO A 43 -3.58 -6.32 3.94
C PRO A 43 -2.39 -5.38 3.76
N ILE A 44 -1.74 -5.37 2.60
CA ILE A 44 -0.60 -4.48 2.31
C ILE A 44 -1.06 -3.03 2.22
N PHE A 45 -2.21 -2.81 1.58
CA PHE A 45 -2.83 -1.50 1.37
C PHE A 45 -3.73 -1.03 2.52
N ALA A 46 -3.68 -1.71 3.68
CA ALA A 46 -4.52 -1.36 4.82
C ALA A 46 -4.15 0.02 5.42
N SER A 47 -2.84 0.33 5.50
CA SER A 47 -2.32 1.57 6.09
C SER A 47 -0.92 1.87 5.55
N VAL A 48 -0.40 3.07 5.79
CA VAL A 48 0.99 3.43 5.42
C VAL A 48 1.99 2.50 6.12
N ASN A 49 1.72 2.15 7.39
CA ASN A 49 2.55 1.20 8.13
C ASN A 49 2.59 -0.19 7.48
N ALA A 50 1.47 -0.69 6.96
CA ALA A 50 1.43 -1.98 6.29
C ALA A 50 2.26 -1.98 5.00
N ILE A 51 2.20 -0.90 4.22
CA ILE A 51 3.03 -0.70 3.04
C ILE A 51 4.52 -0.68 3.43
N ALA A 52 4.88 0.13 4.41
CA ALA A 52 6.28 0.24 4.87
C ALA A 52 6.83 -1.10 5.38
N GLN A 53 5.99 -1.86 6.10
CA GLN A 53 6.35 -3.20 6.58
C GLN A 53 6.59 -4.17 5.41
N HIS A 54 5.73 -4.18 4.40
CA HIS A 54 5.90 -5.01 3.20
C HIS A 54 7.22 -4.68 2.49
N ILE A 55 7.51 -3.40 2.29
CA ILE A 55 8.77 -2.95 1.66
C ILE A 55 9.98 -3.41 2.45
N THR A 56 9.96 -3.21 3.77
CA THR A 56 11.07 -3.58 4.67
C THR A 56 11.25 -5.09 4.79
N GLN A 57 10.22 -5.89 4.53
CA GLN A 57 10.34 -7.35 4.51
C GLN A 57 10.97 -7.89 3.22
N GLN A 58 10.78 -7.18 2.10
CA GLN A 58 11.35 -7.57 0.81
C GLN A 58 12.75 -6.98 0.58
N ARG A 59 13.08 -5.87 1.26
CA ARG A 59 14.40 -5.23 1.17
C ARG A 59 15.16 -5.39 2.50
N PRO A 60 16.36 -5.99 2.49
CA PRO A 60 17.19 -6.15 3.70
C PRO A 60 17.82 -4.84 4.19
#